data_AF-A0A267T6C7-F1
#
_entry.id   AF-A0A267T6C7-F1
#
_cell.length_a   1.000
_cell.length_b   1.000
_cell.length_c   1.000
_cell.angle_alpha   90.00
_cell.angle_beta   90.00
_cell.angle_gamma   90.00
#
_symmetry.space_group_name_H-M   'P 1'
#
loop_
_entity.id
_entity.type
_entity.pdbx_description
1 polymer ?
#
loop_
_entity_poly.entity_id
_entity_poly.type
_entity_poly.pdbx_seq_one_letter_code
_entity_poly.pdbx_strand_id
1 'polypeptide(L)'
;MELGDFSANFYQILQKREDELPAALDRMIISMTSRDWLTNYANLEGLKWSLKGISSRLKYESGIENATEILTSQYQEFEEDFFQFFPEIQYHCQKFIENPIF
;
A
#
# COMPACT_ATOMS: atom_id res chain seq x y z
N MET A 1 -4.23 -0.74 -17.86
CA MET A 1 -2.90 -0.10 -17.67
C MET A 1 -2.17 -0.98 -16.69
N GLU A 2 -0.99 -1.48 -17.05
CA GLU A 2 -0.19 -2.31 -16.15
C GLU A 2 0.38 -1.48 -14.99
N LEU A 3 0.75 -2.12 -13.89
CA LEU A 3 1.28 -1.42 -12.71
C LEU A 3 2.51 -0.58 -13.04
N GLY A 4 3.45 -1.12 -13.83
CA GLY A 4 4.66 -0.39 -14.22
C GLY A 4 4.35 0.88 -15.02
N ASP A 5 3.42 0.81 -15.96
CA ASP A 5 3.00 1.97 -16.75
C ASP A 5 2.32 3.04 -15.88
N PHE A 6 1.48 2.59 -14.95
CA PHE A 6 0.84 3.47 -13.99
C PHE A 6 1.86 4.18 -13.09
N SER A 7 2.78 3.42 -12.48
CA SER A 7 3.85 3.95 -11.61
C SER A 7 4.72 4.96 -12.35
N ALA A 8 5.16 4.63 -13.56
CA ALA A 8 5.97 5.50 -14.40
C ALA A 8 5.24 6.81 -14.75
N ASN A 9 3.97 6.72 -15.14
CA ASN A 9 3.15 7.90 -15.42
C ASN A 9 2.97 8.77 -14.16
N PHE A 10 2.74 8.16 -13.00
CA PHE A 10 2.60 8.87 -11.75
C PHE A 10 3.88 9.65 -11.38
N TYR A 11 5.06 9.04 -11.48
CA TYR A 11 6.32 9.74 -11.21
C TYR A 11 6.59 10.87 -12.20
N GLN A 12 6.23 10.70 -13.48
CA GLN A 12 6.32 11.77 -14.47
C GLN A 12 5.42 12.95 -14.11
N ILE A 13 4.22 12.71 -13.60
CA ILE A 13 3.32 13.78 -13.15
C ILE A 13 3.94 14.55 -11.98
N LEU A 14 4.51 13.84 -10.99
CA LEU A 14 5.17 14.48 -9.85
C LEU A 14 6.35 15.36 -10.28
N GLN A 15 7.17 14.86 -11.20
CA GLN A 15 8.31 15.63 -11.71
C GLN A 15 7.86 16.86 -12.53
N LYS A 16 6.81 16.72 -13.36
CA LYS A 16 6.27 17.85 -14.15
C LYS A 16 5.62 18.93 -13.30
N ARG A 17 5.15 18.57 -12.10
CA ARG A 17 4.47 19.47 -11.17
C ARG A 17 5.29 19.74 -9.91
N GLU A 18 6.60 19.57 -9.97
CA GLU A 18 7.51 19.79 -8.83
C GLU A 18 7.31 21.19 -8.21
N ASP A 19 7.11 22.21 -9.05
CA ASP A 19 6.85 23.60 -8.63
C ASP A 19 5.52 23.79 -7.86
N GLU A 20 4.56 22.86 -7.98
CA GLU A 20 3.29 22.88 -7.26
C GLU A 20 3.38 22.20 -5.88
N LEU A 21 4.50 21.53 -5.59
CA LEU A 21 4.68 20.71 -4.40
C LEU A 21 5.43 21.47 -3.30
N PRO A 22 5.10 21.25 -2.02
CA PRO A 22 5.90 21.79 -0.93
C PRO A 22 7.33 21.24 -0.97
N ALA A 23 8.34 22.12 -0.88
CA ALA A 23 9.76 21.74 -0.87
C ALA A 23 10.15 20.70 0.20
N ALA A 24 9.33 20.55 1.25
CA ALA A 24 9.49 19.49 2.24
C ALA A 24 9.36 18.07 1.64
N LEU A 25 8.76 17.92 0.46
CA LEU A 25 8.51 16.65 -0.21
C LEU A 25 9.62 16.24 -1.20
N ASP A 26 10.51 17.13 -1.61
CA ASP A 26 11.50 16.87 -2.67
C ASP A 26 12.33 15.61 -2.39
N ARG A 27 12.84 15.49 -1.15
CA ARG A 27 13.62 14.32 -0.72
C ARG A 27 12.81 13.02 -0.80
N MET A 28 11.52 13.09 -0.47
CA MET A 28 10.62 11.94 -0.54
C MET A 28 10.35 11.57 -2.00
N ILE A 29 10.06 12.54 -2.86
CA ILE A 29 9.77 12.32 -4.29
C ILE A 29 10.98 11.73 -5.01
N ILE A 30 12.19 12.25 -4.77
CA ILE A 30 13.44 11.71 -5.31
C ILE A 30 13.64 10.25 -4.85
N SER A 31 13.46 9.98 -3.56
CA SER A 31 13.61 8.63 -3.00
C SER A 31 12.56 7.66 -3.55
N MET A 32 11.31 8.10 -3.66
CA MET A 32 10.19 7.32 -4.15
C MET A 32 10.36 6.94 -5.61
N THR A 33 10.76 7.91 -6.44
CA THR A 33 10.96 7.72 -7.88
C THR A 33 12.20 6.87 -8.15
N SER A 34 13.34 7.16 -7.51
CA SER A 34 14.59 6.43 -7.72
C SER A 34 14.56 4.97 -7.26
N ARG A 35 13.68 4.64 -6.31
CA ARG A 35 13.50 3.29 -5.77
C ARG A 35 12.22 2.62 -6.26
N ASP A 36 11.49 3.23 -7.19
CA ASP A 36 10.21 2.77 -7.71
C ASP A 36 9.30 2.13 -6.63
N TRP A 37 8.92 2.92 -5.63
CA TRP A 37 8.14 2.41 -4.49
C TRP A 37 6.84 1.74 -4.92
N LEU A 38 6.10 2.35 -5.85
CA LEU A 38 4.76 1.89 -6.24
C LEU A 38 4.79 0.51 -6.90
N THR A 39 5.73 0.27 -7.83
CA THR A 39 5.89 -1.07 -8.41
C THR A 39 6.40 -2.04 -7.35
N ASN A 40 7.28 -1.58 -6.45
CA ASN A 40 7.84 -2.44 -5.41
C ASN A 40 6.84 -2.88 -4.34
N TYR A 41 5.72 -2.17 -4.16
CA TYR A 41 4.66 -2.62 -3.24
C TYR A 41 3.99 -3.94 -3.68
N ALA A 42 4.09 -4.30 -4.97
CA ALA A 42 3.56 -5.57 -5.47
C ALA A 42 4.44 -6.79 -5.12
N ASN A 43 5.66 -6.57 -4.61
CA ASN A 43 6.53 -7.66 -4.19
C ASN A 43 6.77 -7.62 -2.67
N LEU A 44 6.99 -8.81 -2.11
CA LEU A 44 7.11 -8.99 -0.66
C LEU A 44 8.29 -8.22 -0.06
N GLU A 45 9.44 -8.18 -0.74
CA GLU A 45 10.64 -7.48 -0.26
C GLU A 45 10.42 -5.96 -0.22
N GLY A 46 9.80 -5.40 -1.24
CA GLY A 46 9.42 -3.99 -1.31
C GLY A 46 8.38 -3.64 -0.26
N LEU A 47 7.40 -4.52 -0.03
CA LEU A 47 6.44 -4.38 1.05
C LEU A 47 7.12 -4.36 2.42
N LYS A 48 8.03 -5.31 2.69
CA LYS A 48 8.81 -5.39 3.93
C LYS A 48 9.61 -4.11 4.19
N TRP A 49 10.31 -3.61 3.17
CA TRP A 49 11.05 -2.35 3.26
C TRP A 49 10.15 -1.16 3.59
N SER A 50 8.96 -1.14 2.99
CA SER A 50 7.99 -0.07 3.17
C SER A 50 7.40 -0.07 4.57
N LEU A 51 7.04 -1.25 5.08
CA LEU A 51 6.55 -1.41 6.46
C LEU A 51 7.62 -1.06 7.48
N LYS A 52 8.88 -1.41 7.24
CA LYS A 52 10.01 -0.95 8.07
C LYS A 52 10.14 0.59 8.07
N GLY A 53 9.97 1.22 6.91
CA GLY A 53 9.97 2.69 6.79
C GLY A 53 8.74 3.35 7.42
N ILE A 54 7.61 2.66 7.53
CA ILE A 54 6.44 3.12 8.30
C ILE A 54 6.73 2.99 9.79
N SER A 55 7.20 1.83 10.24
CA SER A 55 7.54 1.56 11.64
C SER A 55 8.51 2.60 12.21
N SER A 56 9.56 2.96 11.46
CA SER A 56 10.54 3.97 11.90
C SER A 56 9.97 5.38 12.08
N ARG A 57 8.79 5.68 11.53
CA ARG A 57 8.10 6.98 11.68
C ARG A 57 7.06 6.97 12.80
N LEU A 58 6.69 5.79 13.31
CA LEU A 58 5.74 5.67 14.41
C LEU A 58 6.43 5.99 15.74
N LYS A 59 5.70 6.62 16.65
CA LYS A 59 6.21 6.99 18.00
C LYS A 59 6.19 5.83 18.99
N TYR A 60 5.64 4.69 18.60
CA TYR A 60 5.43 3.52 19.44
C TYR A 60 5.81 2.26 18.65
N GLU A 61 6.12 1.19 19.38
CA GLU A 61 6.40 -0.12 18.80
C GLU A 61 5.11 -0.73 18.27
N SER A 62 4.92 -0.63 16.95
CA SER A 62 3.73 -1.18 16.28
C SER A 62 3.88 -2.65 15.89
N GLY A 63 5.12 -3.14 15.74
CA GLY A 63 5.43 -4.45 15.19
C GLY A 63 5.13 -4.61 13.69
N ILE A 64 4.70 -3.55 13.00
CA ILE A 64 4.26 -3.61 11.59
C ILE A 64 5.41 -4.00 10.65
N GLU A 65 6.65 -3.75 11.03
CA GLU A 65 7.84 -4.19 10.30
C GLU A 65 7.96 -5.72 10.20
N ASN A 66 7.26 -6.47 11.06
CA ASN A 66 7.23 -7.93 11.08
C ASN A 66 6.03 -8.52 10.34
N ALA A 67 5.13 -7.66 9.80
CA ALA A 67 3.87 -8.13 9.24
C ALA A 67 4.07 -9.00 7.98
N THR A 68 5.11 -8.74 7.20
CA THR A 68 5.45 -9.59 6.04
C THR A 68 5.86 -10.99 6.47
N GLU A 69 6.65 -11.14 7.53
CA GLU A 69 7.03 -12.44 8.07
C GLU A 69 5.80 -13.20 8.58
N ILE A 70 4.94 -12.53 9.35
CA ILE A 70 3.70 -13.11 9.86
C ILE A 70 2.82 -13.59 8.70
N LEU A 71 2.57 -12.71 7.71
CA LEU A 71 1.78 -13.03 6.52
C LEU A 71 2.33 -14.25 5.79
N THR A 72 3.64 -14.31 5.55
CA THR A 72 4.24 -15.46 4.85
C THR A 72 4.18 -16.75 5.66
N SER A 73 4.33 -16.69 6.98
CA SER A 73 4.28 -17.88 7.84
C SER A 73 2.88 -18.50 7.95
N GLN A 74 1.84 -17.70 7.76
CA GLN A 74 0.43 -18.07 7.93
C GLN A 74 -0.37 -17.81 6.64
N TYR A 75 0.30 -17.79 5.47
CA TYR A 75 -0.31 -17.32 4.23
C TYR A 75 -1.56 -18.12 3.86
N GLN A 76 -1.51 -19.45 4.03
CA GLN A 76 -2.64 -20.33 3.75
C GLN A 76 -3.82 -20.05 4.68
N GLU A 77 -3.59 -19.85 5.98
CA GLU A 77 -4.65 -19.55 6.96
C GLU A 77 -5.32 -18.21 6.64
N PHE A 78 -4.53 -17.17 6.34
CA PHE A 78 -5.07 -15.88 5.90
C PHE A 78 -5.83 -15.96 4.58
N GLU A 79 -5.37 -16.79 3.64
CA GLU A 79 -6.03 -17.01 2.36
C GLU A 79 -7.39 -17.70 2.54
N GLU A 80 -7.45 -18.74 3.37
CA GLU A 80 -8.68 -19.45 3.73
C GLU A 80 -9.68 -18.51 4.42
N ASP A 81 -9.22 -17.75 5.43
CA ASP A 81 -10.02 -16.74 6.12
C ASP A 81 -10.55 -15.67 5.15
N PHE A 82 -9.70 -15.19 4.22
CA PHE A 82 -10.10 -14.22 3.22
C PHE A 82 -11.21 -14.76 2.31
N PHE A 83 -11.04 -15.96 1.76
CA PHE A 83 -12.04 -16.55 0.87
C PHE A 83 -13.33 -16.92 1.58
N GLN A 84 -13.27 -17.21 2.88
CA GLN A 84 -14.47 -17.40 3.70
C GLN A 84 -15.19 -16.07 3.98
N PHE A 85 -14.46 -15.02 4.36
CA PHE A 85 -15.06 -13.77 4.84
C PHE A 85 -15.40 -12.76 3.72
N PHE A 86 -14.63 -12.71 2.64
CA PHE A 86 -14.82 -11.72 1.58
C PHE A 86 -16.22 -11.72 0.94
N PRO A 87 -16.87 -12.88 0.68
CA PRO A 87 -18.26 -12.91 0.21
C PRO A 87 -19.24 -12.25 1.18
N GLU A 88 -19.02 -12.36 2.50
CA GLU A 88 -19.86 -11.72 3.52
C GLU A 88 -19.72 -10.20 3.45
N ILE A 89 -18.50 -9.68 3.29
CA ILE A 89 -18.24 -8.26 3.08
C ILE A 89 -18.96 -7.77 1.82
N GLN A 90 -18.84 -8.49 0.71
CA GLN A 90 -19.49 -8.12 -0.55
C GLN A 90 -21.02 -8.04 -0.38
N TYR A 91 -21.61 -9.03 0.28
CA TYR A 91 -23.05 -9.02 0.57
C TYR A 91 -23.45 -7.83 1.44
N HIS A 92 -22.70 -7.55 2.51
CA HIS A 92 -22.99 -6.43 3.40
C HIS A 92 -22.87 -5.08 2.68
N CYS A 93 -21.81 -4.87 1.90
CA CYS A 93 -21.62 -3.66 1.10
C CYS A 93 -22.74 -3.47 0.08
N GLN A 94 -23.17 -4.54 -0.59
CA GLN A 94 -24.29 -4.49 -1.53
C GLN A 94 -25.59 -4.07 -0.81
N LYS A 95 -25.86 -4.64 0.36
CA LYS A 95 -27.02 -4.25 1.19
C LYS A 95 -26.96 -2.79 1.64
N PHE A 96 -25.78 -2.32 2.04
CA PHE A 96 -25.57 -0.93 2.44
C PHE A 96 -25.82 0.04 1.28
N ILE A 97 -25.36 -0.31 0.06
CA ILE A 97 -25.59 0.51 -1.15
C ILE A 97 -27.08 0.53 -1.52
N GLU A 98 -27.78 -0.60 -1.41
CA GLU A 98 -29.22 -0.71 -1.72
C GLU A 98 -30.11 0.03 -0.72
N ASN A 99 -29.76 -0.01 0.56
CA ASN A 99 -30.52 0.63 1.64
C ASN A 99 -29.55 1.32 2.62
N PRO A 100 -29.06 2.51 2.28
CA PRO A 100 -28.16 3.22 3.18
C PRO A 100 -28.95 3.66 4.41
N ILE A 101 -28.58 3.10 5.57
CA ILE A 101 -29.10 3.50 6.86
C ILE A 101 -28.37 4.79 7.24
N PHE A 102 -29.04 5.93 7.07
CA PHE A 102 -28.60 7.24 7.56
C PHE A 102 -29.28 7.57 8.88
#